data_AF-A0AAN4QXY9-F1
#
_entry.id   AF-A0AAN4QXY9-F1
#
_cell.length_a   1.000
_cell.length_b   1.000
_cell.length_c   1.000
_cell.angle_alpha   90.00
_cell.angle_beta   90.00
_cell.angle_gamma   90.00
#
_symmetry.space_group_name_H-M   'P 1'
#
loop_
_entity.id
_entity.type
_entity.pdbx_description
1 polymer ?
#
loop_
_entity_poly.entity_id
_entity_poly.type
_entity_poly.pdbx_seq_one_letter_code
_entity_poly.pdbx_strand_id
1 'polypeptide(L)'
;MALLTPKDIREHTFQTVRFKEGYDVDEVDDFLDQVTETVEALGRQAVAGGQATQSLGPDVSNLNAKISELSGQVQKLQAENADLKNAAAQAQPGAESDAQAAELAAAKLSEAEESNRALSAQNDQLKGQVDQLNAQIDQLTAQAAQATGNQKAVGQQIAAIQQERDQFRASNEELSRKLAEAQQQGAAVEQQAAQIADLTRQLEEAKQRENQLRSQVSKVEPSTETGSLQKIAGAASMPGTEPERATAMLTLAMQLHDQYVEKGKTKAQEITEASQNKYNELVNKANSYSDRTRSEADTYSDRTRSEADAYSDRTRSEADAYSDKTRADADTYAQNTHQDADSYSAKTRQDADNYSKTQHADADQYESEVQNRAAEYDKNTRSAADTYAQQVRDNLQAQSKVVEGNIQSLKQFEAEYRARLTEFLGQLAAQVSESNNYESQTQSEPQAN
;
A
#
# COMPACT_ATOMS: atom_id res chain seq x y z
N MET A 1 1.14 26.29 -20.35
CA MET A 1 -0.03 26.44 -19.45
C MET A 1 0.21 25.55 -18.24
N ALA A 2 -0.19 25.98 -17.05
CA ALA A 2 -0.03 25.17 -15.85
C ALA A 2 -1.01 23.98 -15.92
N LEU A 3 -0.50 22.76 -15.78
CA LEU A 3 -1.32 21.55 -15.69
C LEU A 3 -2.11 21.61 -14.37
N LEU A 4 -3.43 21.42 -14.43
CA LEU A 4 -4.23 21.43 -13.20
C LEU A 4 -3.83 20.24 -12.32
N THR A 5 -3.61 20.52 -11.04
CA THR A 5 -3.41 19.43 -10.09
C THR A 5 -4.76 18.81 -9.70
N PRO A 6 -4.79 17.55 -9.24
CA PRO A 6 -6.00 16.94 -8.70
C PRO A 6 -6.64 17.73 -7.55
N LYS A 7 -5.84 18.56 -6.86
CA LYS A 7 -6.31 19.47 -5.82
C LYS A 7 -7.05 20.68 -6.42
N ASP A 8 -6.50 21.27 -7.47
CA ASP A 8 -7.11 22.40 -8.18
C ASP A 8 -8.47 22.00 -8.79
N ILE A 9 -8.63 20.75 -9.20
CA ILE A 9 -9.91 20.23 -9.72
C ILE A 9 -10.96 20.09 -8.61
N ARG A 10 -10.55 19.66 -7.40
CA ARG A 10 -11.47 19.44 -6.27
C ARG A 10 -11.89 20.73 -5.57
N GLU A 11 -11.00 21.73 -5.56
CA GLU A 11 -11.25 23.01 -4.88
C GLU A 11 -11.87 24.05 -5.82
N HIS A 12 -12.09 23.72 -7.10
CA HIS A 12 -12.68 24.64 -8.07
C HIS A 12 -14.16 24.90 -7.77
N THR A 13 -14.53 26.17 -7.64
CA THR A 13 -15.91 26.60 -7.38
C THR A 13 -16.42 27.44 -8.55
N PHE A 14 -17.52 27.02 -9.17
CA PHE A 14 -18.17 27.75 -10.26
C PHE A 14 -19.07 28.87 -9.74
N GLN A 15 -19.20 29.97 -10.48
CA GLN A 15 -20.12 31.04 -10.12
C GLN A 15 -21.58 30.72 -10.48
N THR A 16 -22.50 31.06 -9.59
CA THR A 16 -23.94 30.86 -9.79
C THR A 16 -24.59 32.07 -10.47
N VAL A 17 -25.42 31.85 -11.49
CA VAL A 17 -26.03 32.94 -12.28
C VAL A 17 -27.22 33.55 -11.53
N ARG A 18 -27.21 34.87 -11.28
CA ARG A 18 -28.16 35.57 -10.37
C ARG A 18 -29.67 35.47 -10.70
N PHE A 19 -30.06 34.95 -11.86
CA PHE A 19 -31.47 34.93 -12.29
C PHE A 19 -31.95 33.60 -12.89
N LYS A 20 -31.16 32.52 -12.80
CA LYS A 20 -31.59 31.15 -13.12
C LYS A 20 -30.87 30.18 -12.18
N GLU A 21 -31.55 29.14 -11.71
CA GLU A 21 -30.89 28.03 -11.00
C GLU A 21 -29.88 27.38 -11.95
N GLY A 22 -28.60 27.63 -11.74
CA GLY A 22 -27.53 27.07 -12.57
C GLY A 22 -26.17 27.75 -12.38
N TYR A 23 -25.12 27.01 -12.73
CA TYR A 23 -23.76 27.52 -12.91
C TYR A 23 -23.61 28.11 -14.32
N ASP A 24 -22.66 29.01 -14.51
CA ASP A 24 -22.33 29.54 -15.82
C ASP A 24 -21.79 28.41 -16.71
N VAL A 25 -22.49 28.12 -17.82
CA VAL A 25 -22.19 26.97 -18.69
C VAL A 25 -20.86 27.18 -19.41
N ASP A 26 -20.53 28.41 -19.79
CA ASP A 26 -19.29 28.73 -20.49
C ASP A 26 -18.07 28.53 -19.55
N GLU A 27 -18.21 28.88 -18.26
CA GLU A 27 -17.17 28.66 -17.24
C GLU A 27 -16.94 27.17 -16.95
N VAL A 28 -18.01 26.38 -16.99
CA VAL A 28 -17.94 24.92 -16.82
C VAL A 28 -17.27 24.26 -18.02
N ASP A 29 -17.62 24.68 -19.25
CA ASP A 29 -17.03 24.13 -20.47
C ASP A 29 -15.53 24.48 -20.58
N ASP A 30 -15.13 25.73 -20.28
CA ASP A 30 -13.72 26.15 -20.25
C ASP A 30 -12.89 25.34 -19.24
N PHE A 31 -13.48 25.02 -18.08
CA PHE A 31 -12.82 24.19 -17.07
C PHE A 31 -12.72 22.72 -17.51
N LEU A 32 -13.75 22.17 -18.16
CA LEU A 32 -13.73 20.81 -18.69
C LEU A 32 -12.70 20.63 -19.81
N ASP A 33 -12.51 21.64 -20.65
CA ASP A 33 -11.45 21.65 -21.67
C ASP A 33 -10.05 21.64 -21.03
N GLN A 34 -9.83 22.44 -19.99
CA GLN A 34 -8.58 22.44 -19.23
C GLN A 34 -8.29 21.11 -18.52
N VAL A 35 -9.32 20.46 -17.97
CA VAL A 35 -9.19 19.13 -17.36
C VAL A 35 -8.85 18.09 -18.43
N THR A 36 -9.50 18.15 -19.59
CA THR A 36 -9.26 17.22 -20.70
C THR A 36 -7.83 17.37 -21.25
N GLU A 37 -7.35 18.60 -21.46
CA GLU A 37 -5.98 18.85 -21.91
C GLU A 37 -4.94 18.34 -20.89
N THR A 38 -5.21 18.53 -19.59
CA THR A 38 -4.35 18.04 -18.51
C THR A 38 -4.30 16.51 -18.46
N VAL A 39 -5.44 15.83 -18.64
CA VAL A 39 -5.53 14.37 -18.68
C VAL A 39 -4.83 13.81 -19.93
N GLU A 40 -4.98 14.43 -21.09
CA GLU A 40 -4.24 14.03 -22.29
C GLU A 40 -2.73 14.24 -22.16
N ALA A 41 -2.29 15.33 -21.51
CA ALA A 41 -0.89 15.59 -21.25
C ALA A 41 -0.29 14.56 -20.27
N LEU A 42 -1.00 14.24 -19.17
CA LEU A 42 -0.60 13.17 -18.26
C LEU A 42 -0.59 11.80 -18.93
N GLY A 43 -1.58 11.52 -19.78
CA GLY A 43 -1.67 10.29 -20.57
C GLY A 43 -0.47 10.14 -21.51
N ARG A 44 -0.08 11.21 -22.22
CA ARG A 44 1.13 11.24 -23.06
C ARG A 44 2.41 11.01 -22.25
N GLN A 45 2.51 11.57 -21.04
CA GLN A 45 3.68 11.42 -20.17
C GLN A 45 3.79 10.00 -19.58
N ALA A 46 2.67 9.35 -19.26
CA ALA A 46 2.65 7.95 -18.82
C ALA A 46 3.03 6.97 -19.94
N VAL A 47 2.57 7.21 -21.17
CA VAL A 47 2.92 6.39 -22.34
C VAL A 47 4.39 6.56 -22.73
N ALA A 48 4.94 7.78 -22.63
CA ALA A 48 6.37 8.04 -22.85
C ALA A 48 7.26 7.35 -21.80
N GLY A 49 6.83 7.29 -20.53
CA GLY A 49 7.49 6.52 -19.48
C GLY A 49 7.50 5.01 -19.74
N GLY A 50 6.42 4.47 -20.33
CA GLY A 50 6.32 3.07 -20.73
C GLY A 50 7.28 2.69 -21.87
N GLN A 51 7.44 3.56 -22.88
CA GLN A 51 8.34 3.29 -24.02
C GLN A 51 9.82 3.30 -23.63
N ALA A 52 10.23 4.14 -22.67
CA ALA A 52 11.61 4.19 -22.17
C ALA A 52 12.05 2.89 -21.46
N THR A 53 11.12 2.19 -20.81
CA THR A 53 11.43 0.92 -20.10
C THR A 53 11.61 -0.26 -21.05
N GLN A 54 11.01 -0.24 -22.24
CA GLN A 54 11.17 -1.30 -23.25
C GLN A 54 12.48 -1.20 -24.04
N SER A 55 13.03 0.00 -24.25
CA SER A 55 14.29 0.18 -24.97
C SER A 55 15.53 -0.18 -24.15
N LEU A 56 15.44 -0.18 -22.82
CA LEU A 56 16.58 -0.47 -21.93
C LEU A 56 16.89 -1.97 -21.81
N GLY A 57 15.89 -2.86 -21.96
CA GLY A 57 16.08 -4.32 -21.90
C GLY A 57 17.02 -4.88 -22.98
N PRO A 58 16.85 -4.52 -24.26
CA PRO A 58 17.76 -4.90 -25.35
C PRO A 58 19.19 -4.38 -25.16
N ASP A 59 19.34 -3.15 -24.65
CA ASP A 59 20.65 -2.52 -24.47
C ASP A 59 21.46 -3.17 -23.33
N VAL A 60 20.81 -3.51 -22.21
CA VAL A 60 21.44 -4.25 -21.10
C VAL A 60 21.82 -5.67 -21.52
N SER A 61 20.98 -6.32 -22.35
CA SER A 61 21.28 -7.65 -22.88
C SER A 61 22.48 -7.63 -23.86
N ASN A 62 22.57 -6.62 -24.72
CA ASN A 62 23.71 -6.41 -25.61
C ASN A 62 25.00 -6.08 -24.84
N LEU A 63 24.92 -5.28 -23.78
CA LEU A 63 26.05 -4.97 -22.90
C LEU A 63 26.55 -6.23 -22.18
N ASN A 64 25.64 -7.06 -21.65
CA ASN A 64 26.00 -8.33 -20.99
C ASN A 64 26.67 -9.33 -21.95
N ALA A 65 26.18 -9.44 -23.20
CA ALA A 65 26.83 -10.27 -24.21
C ALA A 65 28.27 -9.79 -24.50
N LYS A 66 28.47 -8.48 -24.57
CA LYS A 66 29.78 -7.88 -24.83
C LYS A 66 30.75 -8.03 -23.65
N ILE A 67 30.26 -7.90 -22.42
CA ILE A 67 31.03 -8.19 -21.19
C ILE A 67 31.47 -9.66 -21.16
N SER A 68 30.60 -10.59 -21.56
CA SER A 68 30.94 -12.02 -21.61
C SER A 68 32.00 -12.31 -22.68
N GLU A 69 31.94 -11.63 -23.83
CA GLU A 69 32.92 -11.77 -24.92
C GLU A 69 34.30 -11.19 -24.55
N LEU A 70 34.32 -9.99 -23.98
CA LEU A 70 35.54 -9.34 -23.47
C LEU A 70 36.18 -10.13 -22.33
N SER A 71 35.38 -10.69 -21.42
CA SER A 71 35.89 -11.56 -20.34
C SER A 71 36.55 -12.82 -20.90
N GLY A 72 35.99 -13.42 -21.94
CA GLY A 72 36.59 -14.56 -22.64
C GLY A 72 37.91 -14.21 -23.33
N GLN A 73 38.01 -13.02 -23.92
CA GLN A 73 39.27 -12.54 -24.53
C GLN A 73 40.36 -12.29 -23.50
N VAL A 74 40.03 -11.70 -22.34
CA VAL A 74 40.98 -11.47 -21.25
C VAL A 74 41.52 -12.80 -20.71
N GLN A 75 40.67 -13.81 -20.51
CA GLN A 75 41.12 -15.14 -20.10
C GLN A 75 42.06 -15.79 -21.13
N LYS A 76 41.74 -15.65 -22.43
CA LYS A 76 42.58 -16.19 -23.51
C LYS A 76 43.95 -15.52 -23.56
N LEU A 77 44.00 -14.19 -23.45
CA LEU A 77 45.26 -13.43 -23.41
C LEU A 77 46.05 -13.70 -22.13
N GLN A 78 45.40 -13.98 -21.00
CA GLN A 78 46.09 -14.41 -19.77
C GLN A 78 46.74 -15.78 -19.92
N ALA A 79 46.05 -16.74 -20.55
CA ALA A 79 46.62 -18.05 -20.85
C ALA A 79 47.81 -17.95 -21.82
N GLU A 80 47.68 -17.14 -22.88
CA GLU A 80 48.74 -16.93 -23.87
C GLU A 80 49.96 -16.21 -23.27
N ASN A 81 49.74 -15.26 -22.35
CA ASN A 81 50.84 -14.66 -21.58
C ASN A 81 51.52 -15.66 -20.63
N ALA A 82 50.78 -16.57 -20.02
CA ALA A 82 51.37 -17.62 -19.19
C ALA A 82 52.24 -18.57 -20.02
N ASP A 83 51.79 -18.94 -21.22
CA ASP A 83 52.54 -19.78 -22.15
C ASP A 83 53.80 -19.08 -22.68
N LEU A 84 53.71 -17.80 -23.05
CA LEU A 84 54.86 -17.00 -23.47
C LEU A 84 55.89 -16.81 -22.34
N LYS A 85 55.43 -16.65 -21.10
CA LYS A 85 56.28 -16.53 -19.91
C LYS A 85 57.01 -17.85 -19.60
N ASN A 86 56.33 -18.98 -19.80
CA ASN A 86 56.94 -20.30 -19.70
C ASN A 86 57.95 -20.56 -20.84
N ALA A 87 57.64 -20.14 -22.06
CA ALA A 87 58.56 -20.25 -23.20
C ALA A 87 59.81 -19.38 -23.02
N ALA A 88 59.66 -18.16 -22.50
CA ALA A 88 60.77 -17.27 -22.17
C ALA A 88 61.63 -17.82 -21.01
N ALA A 89 61.02 -18.48 -20.01
CA ALA A 89 61.74 -19.13 -18.92
C ALA A 89 62.51 -20.38 -19.35
N GLN A 90 62.12 -21.02 -20.46
CA GLN A 90 62.83 -22.18 -21.04
C GLN A 90 64.01 -21.79 -21.97
N ALA A 91 64.13 -20.53 -22.37
CA ALA A 91 65.26 -20.03 -23.14
C ALA A 91 66.44 -19.70 -22.21
N GLN A 92 67.40 -20.61 -22.07
CA GLN A 92 68.65 -20.36 -21.34
C GLN A 92 69.60 -19.40 -22.10
N PRO A 93 70.39 -18.56 -21.39
CA PRO A 93 71.21 -17.52 -21.99
C PRO A 93 72.47 -18.12 -22.64
N GLY A 94 72.53 -18.08 -23.98
CA GLY A 94 73.60 -18.74 -24.71
C GLY A 94 73.87 -18.28 -26.14
N ALA A 95 73.57 -17.04 -26.55
CA ALA A 95 74.16 -16.39 -27.74
C ALA A 95 73.79 -14.89 -27.81
N GLU A 96 74.70 -14.03 -28.25
CA GLU A 96 74.49 -12.56 -28.31
C GLU A 96 73.37 -12.11 -29.28
N SER A 97 72.86 -12.99 -30.16
CA SER A 97 71.65 -12.73 -30.95
C SER A 97 70.34 -12.92 -30.18
N ASP A 98 70.37 -13.62 -29.04
CA ASP A 98 69.19 -13.90 -28.21
C ASP A 98 68.89 -12.76 -27.22
N ALA A 99 69.86 -11.88 -26.95
CA ALA A 99 69.63 -10.72 -26.06
C ALA A 99 68.65 -9.72 -26.66
N GLN A 100 68.75 -9.41 -27.96
CA GLN A 100 67.79 -8.54 -28.66
C GLN A 100 66.42 -9.21 -28.83
N ALA A 101 66.38 -10.52 -29.05
CA ALA A 101 65.13 -11.28 -29.13
C ALA A 101 64.42 -11.38 -27.76
N ALA A 102 65.19 -11.55 -26.67
CA ALA A 102 64.69 -11.55 -25.30
C ALA A 102 64.20 -10.16 -24.87
N GLU A 103 64.88 -9.09 -25.27
CA GLU A 103 64.46 -7.71 -24.99
C GLU A 103 63.21 -7.31 -25.79
N LEU A 104 63.10 -7.74 -27.05
CA LEU A 104 61.88 -7.59 -27.85
C LEU A 104 60.71 -8.41 -27.30
N ALA A 105 60.97 -9.63 -26.79
CA ALA A 105 59.96 -10.46 -26.14
C ALA A 105 59.50 -9.86 -24.81
N ALA A 106 60.43 -9.31 -24.01
CA ALA A 106 60.11 -8.60 -22.77
C ALA A 106 59.30 -7.33 -23.01
N ALA A 107 59.65 -6.55 -24.06
CA ALA A 107 58.88 -5.38 -24.46
C ALA A 107 57.45 -5.74 -24.89
N LYS A 108 57.29 -6.80 -25.70
CA LYS A 108 55.96 -7.30 -26.11
C LYS A 108 55.15 -7.86 -24.94
N LEU A 109 55.80 -8.51 -23.98
CA LEU A 109 55.14 -9.00 -22.76
C LEU A 109 54.65 -7.83 -21.90
N SER A 110 55.47 -6.78 -21.75
CA SER A 110 55.08 -5.57 -21.02
C SER A 110 53.90 -4.86 -21.70
N GLU A 111 53.94 -4.73 -23.03
CA GLU A 111 52.85 -4.11 -23.81
C GLU A 111 51.55 -4.94 -23.73
N ALA A 112 51.66 -6.28 -23.72
CA ALA A 112 50.53 -7.18 -23.53
C ALA A 112 49.96 -7.15 -22.10
N GLU A 113 50.81 -7.06 -21.07
CA GLU A 113 50.40 -6.91 -19.67
C GLU A 113 49.70 -5.56 -19.44
N GLU A 114 50.17 -4.49 -20.09
CA GLU A 114 49.58 -3.15 -20.02
C GLU A 114 48.22 -3.09 -20.75
N SER A 115 48.12 -3.72 -21.91
CA SER A 115 46.85 -3.91 -22.64
C SER A 115 45.83 -4.72 -21.84
N ASN A 116 46.25 -5.79 -21.16
CA ASN A 116 45.38 -6.58 -20.27
C ASN A 116 44.90 -5.77 -19.06
N ARG A 117 45.76 -4.93 -18.48
CA ARG A 117 45.38 -3.99 -17.42
C ARG A 117 44.33 -2.98 -17.91
N ALA A 118 44.52 -2.43 -19.10
CA ALA A 118 43.58 -1.48 -19.70
C ALA A 118 42.22 -2.14 -19.98
N LEU A 119 42.20 -3.36 -20.54
CA LEU A 119 40.97 -4.11 -20.79
C LEU A 119 40.24 -4.49 -19.49
N SER A 120 40.99 -4.86 -18.44
CA SER A 120 40.40 -5.14 -17.12
C SER A 120 39.74 -3.89 -16.53
N ALA A 121 40.41 -2.73 -16.58
CA ALA A 121 39.84 -1.47 -16.12
C ALA A 121 38.59 -1.08 -16.92
N GLN A 122 38.58 -1.35 -18.23
CA GLN A 122 37.42 -1.11 -19.09
C GLN A 122 36.23 -2.03 -18.74
N ASN A 123 36.50 -3.29 -18.41
CA ASN A 123 35.48 -4.24 -17.93
C ASN A 123 34.90 -3.81 -16.58
N ASP A 124 35.73 -3.35 -15.64
CA ASP A 124 35.25 -2.85 -14.35
C ASP A 124 34.38 -1.60 -14.53
N GLN A 125 34.74 -0.72 -15.47
CA GLN A 125 33.94 0.46 -15.81
C GLN A 125 32.59 0.08 -16.46
N LEU A 126 32.58 -0.87 -17.41
CA LEU A 126 31.35 -1.37 -18.03
C LEU A 126 30.44 -2.06 -17.01
N LYS A 127 31.02 -2.81 -16.07
CA LYS A 127 30.29 -3.46 -14.99
C LYS A 127 29.64 -2.43 -14.07
N GLY A 128 30.36 -1.38 -13.69
CA GLY A 128 29.81 -0.26 -12.93
C GLY A 128 28.66 0.47 -13.67
N GLN A 129 28.75 0.60 -14.99
CA GLN A 129 27.67 1.17 -15.80
C GLN A 129 26.43 0.24 -15.86
N VAL A 130 26.63 -1.07 -15.97
CA VAL A 130 25.53 -2.05 -15.92
C VAL A 130 24.86 -2.06 -14.55
N ASP A 131 25.61 -1.98 -13.46
CA ASP A 131 25.06 -1.90 -12.10
C ASP A 131 24.26 -0.61 -11.90
N GLN A 132 24.72 0.51 -12.42
CA GLN A 132 23.97 1.78 -12.41
C GLN A 132 22.67 1.71 -13.24
N LEU A 133 22.72 1.12 -14.43
CA LEU A 133 21.55 0.95 -15.28
C LEU A 133 20.53 -0.02 -14.64
N ASN A 134 20.99 -1.08 -14.00
CA ASN A 134 20.12 -2.00 -13.25
C ASN A 134 19.44 -1.28 -12.07
N ALA A 135 20.17 -0.46 -11.32
CA ALA A 135 19.58 0.35 -10.26
C ALA A 135 18.53 1.34 -10.79
N GLN A 136 18.75 1.95 -11.96
CA GLN A 136 17.74 2.78 -12.62
C GLN A 136 16.52 1.98 -13.09
N ILE A 137 16.71 0.76 -13.61
CA ILE A 137 15.62 -0.14 -14.00
C ILE A 137 14.79 -0.52 -12.79
N ASP A 138 15.41 -0.86 -11.66
CA ASP A 138 14.70 -1.17 -10.42
C ASP A 138 13.90 0.02 -9.91
N GLN A 139 14.47 1.23 -9.97
CA GLN A 139 13.80 2.45 -9.57
C GLN A 139 12.62 2.81 -10.50
N LEU A 140 12.79 2.65 -11.81
CA LEU A 140 11.71 2.85 -12.80
C LEU A 140 10.63 1.77 -12.68
N THR A 141 11.00 0.53 -12.36
CA THR A 141 10.05 -0.58 -12.13
C THR A 141 9.24 -0.34 -10.86
N ALA A 142 9.87 0.15 -9.79
CA ALA A 142 9.19 0.55 -8.57
C ALA A 142 8.23 1.73 -8.82
N GLN A 143 8.65 2.72 -9.61
CA GLN A 143 7.77 3.83 -10.02
C GLN A 143 6.59 3.36 -10.88
N ALA A 144 6.81 2.42 -11.81
CA ALA A 144 5.76 1.85 -12.63
C ALA A 144 4.76 1.02 -11.78
N ALA A 145 5.25 0.27 -10.79
CA ALA A 145 4.41 -0.46 -9.84
C ALA A 145 3.55 0.48 -8.98
N GLN A 146 4.13 1.58 -8.49
CA GLN A 146 3.41 2.62 -7.76
C GLN A 146 2.38 3.35 -8.63
N ALA A 147 2.74 3.69 -9.87
CA ALA A 147 1.82 4.29 -10.84
C ALA A 147 0.63 3.36 -11.15
N THR A 148 0.90 2.06 -11.30
CA THR A 148 -0.15 1.04 -11.52
C THR A 148 -1.06 0.86 -10.30
N GLY A 149 -0.50 0.92 -9.09
CA GLY A 149 -1.26 0.93 -7.84
C GLY A 149 -2.19 2.14 -7.74
N ASN A 150 -1.67 3.33 -8.04
CA ASN A 150 -2.47 4.57 -8.10
C ASN A 150 -3.54 4.49 -9.19
N GLN A 151 -3.26 3.87 -10.33
CA GLN A 151 -4.22 3.73 -11.42
C GLN A 151 -5.39 2.81 -11.06
N LYS A 152 -5.15 1.74 -10.28
CA LYS A 152 -6.23 0.92 -9.69
C LYS A 152 -7.05 1.70 -8.66
N ALA A 153 -6.40 2.47 -7.79
CA ALA A 153 -7.09 3.31 -6.80
C ALA A 153 -7.97 4.39 -7.46
N VAL A 154 -7.46 5.04 -8.51
CA VAL A 154 -8.22 6.00 -9.33
C VAL A 154 -9.37 5.30 -10.06
N GLY A 155 -9.16 4.10 -10.61
CA GLY A 155 -10.22 3.30 -11.23
C GLY A 155 -11.36 2.95 -10.26
N GLN A 156 -11.02 2.60 -9.01
CA GLN A 156 -12.01 2.37 -7.96
C GLN A 156 -12.76 3.65 -7.56
N GLN A 157 -12.07 4.79 -7.49
CA GLN A 157 -12.72 6.09 -7.23
C GLN A 157 -13.66 6.49 -8.37
N ILE A 158 -13.29 6.28 -9.64
CA ILE A 158 -14.16 6.56 -10.79
C ILE A 158 -15.41 5.66 -10.76
N ALA A 159 -15.26 4.39 -10.40
CA ALA A 159 -16.41 3.48 -10.25
C ALA A 159 -17.35 3.91 -9.11
N ALA A 160 -16.81 4.35 -7.98
CA ALA A 160 -17.60 4.88 -6.86
C ALA A 160 -18.34 6.18 -7.25
N ILE A 161 -17.66 7.10 -7.93
CA ILE A 161 -18.26 8.35 -8.43
C ILE A 161 -19.35 8.08 -9.47
N GLN A 162 -19.15 7.09 -10.35
CA GLN A 162 -20.19 6.67 -11.30
C GLN A 162 -21.43 6.13 -10.59
N GLN A 163 -21.25 5.33 -9.54
CA GLN A 163 -22.36 4.79 -8.75
C GLN A 163 -23.13 5.89 -8.00
N GLU A 164 -22.43 6.86 -7.41
CA GLU A 164 -23.06 8.04 -6.80
C GLU A 164 -23.83 8.86 -7.83
N ARG A 165 -23.24 9.15 -8.99
CA ARG A 165 -23.90 9.90 -10.06
C ARG A 165 -25.19 9.20 -10.52
N ASP A 166 -25.17 7.89 -10.64
CA ASP A 166 -26.34 7.11 -11.07
C ASP A 166 -27.43 7.11 -9.97
N GLN A 167 -27.06 7.10 -8.68
CA GLN A 167 -28.00 7.33 -7.59
C GLN A 167 -28.59 8.74 -7.60
N PHE A 168 -27.78 9.78 -7.83
CA PHE A 168 -28.28 11.14 -7.95
C PHE A 168 -29.25 11.30 -9.12
N ARG A 169 -28.97 10.66 -10.27
CA ARG A 169 -29.91 10.64 -11.40
C ARG A 169 -31.24 9.99 -11.03
N ALA A 170 -31.20 8.83 -10.38
CA ALA A 170 -32.42 8.16 -9.91
C ALA A 170 -33.21 9.01 -8.92
N SER A 171 -32.53 9.63 -7.95
CA SER A 171 -33.16 10.55 -6.99
C SER A 171 -33.76 11.77 -7.68
N ASN A 172 -33.11 12.30 -8.72
CA ASN A 172 -33.58 13.48 -9.44
C ASN A 172 -34.78 13.17 -10.35
N GLU A 173 -34.82 11.96 -10.94
CA GLU A 173 -36.01 11.45 -11.62
C GLU A 173 -37.18 11.26 -10.66
N GLU A 174 -36.94 10.74 -9.46
CA GLU A 174 -37.97 10.59 -8.43
C GLU A 174 -38.49 11.95 -7.97
N LEU A 175 -37.60 12.93 -7.75
CA LEU A 175 -37.98 14.30 -7.41
C LEU A 175 -38.81 14.94 -8.52
N SER A 176 -38.40 14.76 -9.78
CA SER A 176 -39.15 15.26 -10.94
C SER A 176 -40.55 14.64 -11.03
N ARG A 177 -40.69 13.35 -10.71
CA ARG A 177 -42.00 12.69 -10.63
C ARG A 177 -42.87 13.26 -9.51
N LYS A 178 -42.30 13.46 -8.32
CA LYS A 178 -43.02 14.08 -7.18
C LYS A 178 -43.45 15.51 -7.50
N LEU A 179 -42.61 16.28 -8.20
CA LEU A 179 -42.93 17.63 -8.63
C LEU A 179 -44.10 17.63 -9.64
N ALA A 180 -44.09 16.70 -10.61
CA ALA A 180 -45.18 16.54 -11.56
C ALA A 180 -46.50 16.12 -10.89
N GLU A 181 -46.45 15.21 -9.90
CA GLU A 181 -47.61 14.84 -9.08
C GLU A 181 -48.14 16.03 -8.27
N ALA A 182 -47.25 16.79 -7.64
CA ALA A 182 -47.63 17.99 -6.88
C ALA A 182 -48.29 19.05 -7.78
N GLN A 183 -47.78 19.25 -9.00
CA GLN A 183 -48.39 20.14 -9.99
C GLN A 183 -49.78 19.64 -10.43
N GLN A 184 -49.97 18.33 -10.64
CA GLN A 184 -51.28 17.77 -10.94
C GLN A 184 -52.27 17.94 -9.77
N GLN A 185 -51.82 17.74 -8.54
CA GLN A 185 -52.65 17.99 -7.35
C GLN A 185 -53.02 19.46 -7.23
N GLY A 186 -52.10 20.39 -7.52
CA GLY A 186 -52.38 21.83 -7.57
C GLY A 186 -53.49 22.16 -8.57
N ALA A 187 -53.41 21.61 -9.80
CA ALA A 187 -54.44 21.78 -10.81
C ALA A 187 -55.80 21.19 -10.39
N ALA A 188 -55.81 20.05 -9.68
CA ALA A 188 -57.03 19.45 -9.14
C ALA A 188 -57.67 20.32 -8.04
N VAL A 189 -56.85 20.93 -7.17
CA VAL A 189 -57.31 21.86 -6.14
C VAL A 189 -57.89 23.14 -6.76
N GLU A 190 -57.27 23.68 -7.82
CA GLU A 190 -57.83 24.82 -8.56
C GLU A 190 -59.18 24.49 -9.21
N GLN A 191 -59.33 23.29 -9.78
CA GLN A 191 -60.63 22.84 -10.32
C GLN A 191 -61.69 22.67 -9.23
N GLN A 192 -61.32 22.12 -8.07
CA GLN A 192 -62.23 22.03 -6.92
C GLN A 192 -62.62 23.42 -6.40
N ALA A 193 -61.69 24.37 -6.34
CA ALA A 193 -61.97 25.74 -5.96
C ALA A 193 -62.96 26.42 -6.93
N ALA A 194 -62.81 26.18 -8.24
CA ALA A 194 -63.75 26.66 -9.25
C ALA A 194 -65.15 26.03 -9.09
N GLN A 195 -65.25 24.74 -8.78
CA GLN A 195 -66.53 24.08 -8.48
C GLN A 195 -67.19 24.61 -7.21
N ILE A 196 -66.41 24.87 -6.16
CA ILE A 196 -66.92 25.47 -4.91
C ILE A 196 -67.44 26.88 -5.18
N ALA A 197 -66.74 27.67 -6.01
CA ALA A 197 -67.21 29.00 -6.40
C ALA A 197 -68.55 28.95 -7.15
N ASP A 198 -68.71 28.00 -8.08
CA ASP A 198 -69.97 27.82 -8.82
C ASP A 198 -71.11 27.35 -7.90
N LEU A 199 -70.87 26.35 -7.04
CA LEU A 199 -71.83 25.89 -6.03
C LEU A 199 -72.24 27.01 -5.06
N THR A 200 -71.30 27.86 -4.65
CA THR A 200 -71.58 29.01 -3.79
C THR A 200 -72.50 30.01 -4.48
N ARG A 201 -72.29 30.25 -5.77
CA ARG A 201 -73.17 31.11 -6.58
C ARG A 201 -74.58 30.52 -6.69
N GLN A 202 -74.69 29.22 -7.00
CA GLN A 202 -76.00 28.54 -7.07
C GLN A 202 -76.75 28.58 -5.73
N LEU A 203 -76.03 28.44 -4.61
CA LEU A 203 -76.61 28.52 -3.27
C LEU A 203 -77.13 29.93 -2.94
N GLU A 204 -76.44 30.97 -3.38
CA GLU A 204 -76.88 32.36 -3.20
C GLU A 204 -78.13 32.67 -4.07
N GLU A 205 -78.16 32.18 -5.31
CA GLU A 205 -79.35 32.26 -6.18
C GLU A 205 -80.55 31.51 -5.56
N ALA A 206 -80.32 30.35 -4.94
CA ALA A 206 -81.34 29.59 -4.24
C ALA A 206 -81.88 30.33 -3.00
N LYS A 207 -81.00 30.96 -2.19
CA LYS A 207 -81.42 31.80 -1.06
C LYS A 207 -82.28 32.99 -1.50
N GLN A 208 -81.92 33.63 -2.62
CA GLN A 208 -82.73 34.73 -3.16
C GLN A 208 -84.13 34.27 -3.56
N ARG A 209 -84.26 33.08 -4.16
CA ARG A 209 -85.57 32.46 -4.43
C ARG A 209 -86.35 32.13 -3.16
N GLU A 210 -85.70 31.59 -2.13
CA GLU A 210 -86.35 31.32 -0.85
C GLU A 210 -86.89 32.63 -0.24
N ASN A 211 -86.10 33.70 -0.24
CA ASN A 211 -86.54 35.00 0.27
C ASN A 211 -87.69 35.60 -0.55
N GLN A 212 -87.69 35.44 -1.87
CA GLN A 212 -88.84 35.82 -2.71
C GLN A 212 -90.09 35.02 -2.38
N LEU A 213 -89.96 33.71 -2.17
CA LEU A 213 -91.07 32.84 -1.76
C LEU A 213 -91.56 33.21 -0.35
N ARG A 214 -90.66 33.47 0.61
CA ARG A 214 -91.02 33.97 1.95
C ARG A 214 -91.77 35.30 1.89
N SER A 215 -91.37 36.22 1.01
CA SER A 215 -92.07 37.50 0.79
C SER A 215 -93.45 37.30 0.15
N GLN A 216 -93.63 36.25 -0.67
CA GLN A 216 -94.94 35.87 -1.20
C GLN A 216 -95.81 35.19 -0.14
N VAL A 217 -95.22 34.35 0.72
CA VAL A 217 -95.94 33.69 1.83
C VAL A 217 -96.35 34.70 2.91
N SER A 218 -95.53 35.71 3.21
CA SER A 218 -95.89 36.77 4.17
C SER A 218 -97.03 37.66 3.68
N LYS A 219 -97.24 37.78 2.36
CA LYS A 219 -98.42 38.43 1.78
C LYS A 219 -99.70 37.59 1.90
N VAL A 220 -99.57 36.31 2.25
CA VAL A 220 -100.67 35.33 2.29
C VAL A 220 -101.01 34.91 3.72
N GLU A 221 -100.30 35.38 4.75
CA GLU A 221 -100.70 35.11 6.14
C GLU A 221 -102.00 35.85 6.51
N PRO A 222 -103.11 35.15 6.81
CA PRO A 222 -104.29 35.76 7.38
C PRO A 222 -104.11 35.89 8.90
N SER A 223 -104.42 37.07 9.43
CA SER A 223 -104.43 37.41 10.85
C SER A 223 -105.14 36.34 11.69
N THR A 224 -104.42 35.71 12.61
CA THR A 224 -104.89 34.59 13.45
C THR A 224 -105.79 35.00 14.63
N GLU A 225 -106.32 36.22 14.64
CA GLU A 225 -107.15 36.74 15.75
C GLU A 225 -108.67 36.75 15.48
N THR A 226 -109.14 36.31 14.30
CA THR A 226 -110.58 36.39 13.97
C THR A 226 -111.42 35.24 14.53
N GLY A 227 -110.83 34.10 14.91
CA GLY A 227 -111.60 32.90 15.30
C GLY A 227 -112.17 32.92 16.73
N SER A 228 -111.44 33.47 17.70
CA SER A 228 -111.83 33.49 19.12
C SER A 228 -112.94 34.52 19.40
N LEU A 229 -112.89 35.68 18.72
CA LEU A 229 -113.95 36.69 18.80
C LEU A 229 -115.27 36.20 18.18
N GLN A 230 -115.21 35.36 17.13
CA GLN A 230 -116.39 34.80 16.47
C GLN A 230 -117.13 33.76 17.32
N LYS A 231 -116.41 33.01 18.17
CA LYS A 231 -117.03 32.05 19.11
C LYS A 231 -117.70 32.75 20.31
N ILE A 232 -117.13 33.85 20.79
CA ILE A 232 -117.74 34.66 21.87
C ILE A 232 -118.98 35.39 21.34
N ALA A 233 -118.94 35.86 20.09
CA ALA A 233 -120.11 36.45 19.41
C ALA A 233 -121.24 35.42 19.17
N GLY A 234 -120.90 34.16 18.84
CA GLY A 234 -121.88 33.08 18.68
C GLY A 234 -122.57 32.61 19.98
N ALA A 235 -121.96 32.87 21.15
CA ALA A 235 -122.59 32.58 22.44
C ALA A 235 -123.63 33.63 22.86
N ALA A 236 -123.56 34.85 22.30
CA ALA A 236 -124.54 35.92 22.54
C ALA A 236 -125.91 35.65 21.91
N SER A 237 -125.97 34.78 20.90
CA SER A 237 -127.15 34.46 20.10
C SER A 237 -127.90 33.19 20.53
N MET A 238 -127.53 32.56 21.66
CA MET A 238 -128.29 31.43 22.21
C MET A 238 -129.63 31.89 22.85
N PRO A 239 -130.76 31.19 22.63
CA PRO A 239 -132.04 31.52 23.24
C PRO A 239 -132.05 31.08 24.72
N GLY A 240 -132.16 32.05 25.64
CA GLY A 240 -132.17 31.84 27.10
C GLY A 240 -132.25 33.17 27.85
N THR A 241 -132.53 33.14 29.16
CA THR A 241 -132.64 34.37 29.97
C THR A 241 -131.27 35.00 30.23
N GLU A 242 -131.20 36.32 30.40
CA GLU A 242 -129.96 37.13 30.50
C GLU A 242 -128.91 36.60 31.51
N PRO A 243 -129.27 36.04 32.68
CA PRO A 243 -128.31 35.45 33.63
C PRO A 243 -127.62 34.18 33.11
N GLU A 244 -128.33 33.37 32.32
CA GLU A 244 -127.82 32.10 31.78
C GLU A 244 -126.81 32.36 30.66
N ARG A 245 -127.02 33.41 29.85
CA ARG A 245 -126.06 33.82 28.80
C ARG A 245 -124.77 34.35 29.39
N ALA A 246 -124.84 35.17 30.45
CA ALA A 246 -123.66 35.65 31.16
C ALA A 246 -122.85 34.48 31.78
N THR A 247 -123.57 33.49 32.35
CA THR A 247 -122.95 32.29 32.92
C THR A 247 -122.31 31.39 31.85
N ALA A 248 -122.96 31.24 30.68
CA ALA A 248 -122.40 30.50 29.55
C ALA A 248 -121.17 31.20 28.94
N MET A 249 -121.20 32.54 28.84
CA MET A 249 -120.03 33.33 28.41
C MET A 249 -118.87 33.23 29.39
N LEU A 250 -119.15 33.31 30.70
CA LEU A 250 -118.12 33.15 31.73
C LEU A 250 -117.51 31.74 31.70
N THR A 251 -118.34 30.71 31.53
CA THR A 251 -117.87 29.32 31.41
C THR A 251 -117.00 29.12 30.18
N LEU A 252 -117.39 29.69 29.04
CA LEU A 252 -116.60 29.64 27.80
C LEU A 252 -115.30 30.43 27.94
N ALA A 253 -115.33 31.59 28.60
CA ALA A 253 -114.15 32.40 28.88
C ALA A 253 -113.17 31.69 29.82
N MET A 254 -113.67 30.99 30.86
CA MET A 254 -112.86 30.17 31.75
C MET A 254 -112.24 28.98 31.01
N GLN A 255 -113.00 28.26 30.19
CA GLN A 255 -112.47 27.16 29.37
C GLN A 255 -111.42 27.63 28.36
N LEU A 256 -111.64 28.79 27.74
CA LEU A 256 -110.68 29.38 26.82
C LEU A 256 -109.42 29.84 27.57
N HIS A 257 -109.57 30.47 28.72
CA HIS A 257 -108.47 30.84 29.61
C HIS A 257 -107.64 29.62 30.00
N ASP A 258 -108.28 28.56 30.50
CA ASP A 258 -107.60 27.34 30.92
C ASP A 258 -106.91 26.66 29.73
N GLN A 259 -107.53 26.69 28.55
CA GLN A 259 -106.90 26.22 27.32
C GLN A 259 -105.66 27.04 26.94
N TYR A 260 -105.69 28.36 27.06
CA TYR A 260 -104.52 29.21 26.80
C TYR A 260 -103.44 29.05 27.86
N VAL A 261 -103.81 28.88 29.12
CA VAL A 261 -102.87 28.62 30.23
C VAL A 261 -102.17 27.28 30.03
N GLU A 262 -102.90 26.21 29.69
CA GLU A 262 -102.30 24.90 29.41
C GLU A 262 -101.44 24.92 28.13
N LYS A 263 -101.88 25.62 27.08
CA LYS A 263 -101.03 25.85 25.90
C LYS A 263 -99.77 26.64 26.25
N GLY A 264 -99.87 27.63 27.13
CA GLY A 264 -98.74 28.42 27.63
C GLY A 264 -97.74 27.57 28.43
N LYS A 265 -98.24 26.73 29.35
CA LYS A 265 -97.42 25.77 30.11
C LYS A 265 -96.74 24.75 29.20
N THR A 266 -97.48 24.17 28.26
CA THR A 266 -96.95 23.22 27.26
C THR A 266 -95.87 23.90 26.42
N LYS A 267 -96.11 25.13 25.94
CA LYS A 267 -95.13 25.89 25.15
C LYS A 267 -93.88 26.23 25.97
N ALA A 268 -94.04 26.57 27.25
CA ALA A 268 -92.91 26.83 28.14
C ALA A 268 -92.07 25.57 28.39
N GLN A 269 -92.71 24.41 28.57
CA GLN A 269 -92.03 23.11 28.69
C GLN A 269 -91.28 22.76 27.39
N GLU A 270 -91.93 22.86 26.24
CA GLU A 270 -91.29 22.64 24.93
C GLU A 270 -90.06 23.55 24.72
N ILE A 271 -90.17 24.84 25.07
CA ILE A 271 -89.04 25.78 24.96
C ILE A 271 -87.91 25.37 25.90
N THR A 272 -88.22 24.93 27.13
CA THR A 272 -87.22 24.53 28.11
C THR A 272 -86.49 23.26 27.67
N GLU A 273 -87.23 22.24 27.24
CA GLU A 273 -86.66 20.99 26.70
C GLU A 273 -85.85 21.24 25.43
N ALA A 274 -86.39 22.03 24.49
CA ALA A 274 -85.65 22.39 23.27
C ALA A 274 -84.37 23.17 23.60
N SER A 275 -84.40 24.04 24.60
CA SER A 275 -83.22 24.81 25.05
C SER A 275 -82.20 23.90 25.72
N GLN A 276 -82.64 22.98 26.58
CA GLN A 276 -81.77 22.01 27.25
C GLN A 276 -81.11 21.06 26.25
N ASN A 277 -81.87 20.60 25.25
CA ASN A 277 -81.36 19.76 24.17
C ASN A 277 -80.31 20.52 23.32
N LYS A 278 -80.60 21.77 22.93
CA LYS A 278 -79.63 22.61 22.21
C LYS A 278 -78.37 22.91 23.03
N TYR A 279 -78.52 23.15 24.32
CA TYR A 279 -77.39 23.36 25.22
C TYR A 279 -76.50 22.11 25.29
N ASN A 280 -77.09 20.94 25.55
CA ASN A 280 -76.36 19.68 25.61
C ASN A 280 -75.68 19.36 24.28
N GLU A 281 -76.36 19.59 23.16
CA GLU A 281 -75.79 19.42 21.83
C GLU A 281 -74.57 20.33 21.60
N LEU A 282 -74.67 21.61 21.98
CA LEU A 282 -73.57 22.57 21.84
C LEU A 282 -72.38 22.18 22.71
N VAL A 283 -72.61 21.80 23.97
CA VAL A 283 -71.57 21.36 24.90
C VAL A 283 -70.89 20.09 24.37
N ASN A 284 -71.66 19.11 23.89
CA ASN A 284 -71.10 17.88 23.33
C ASN A 284 -70.25 18.14 22.08
N LYS A 285 -70.70 19.04 21.19
CA LYS A 285 -69.91 19.46 20.02
C LYS A 285 -68.63 20.18 20.44
N ALA A 286 -68.70 21.08 21.41
CA ALA A 286 -67.54 21.81 21.92
C ALA A 286 -66.52 20.86 22.59
N ASN A 287 -66.99 19.93 23.41
CA ASN A 287 -66.13 18.92 24.04
C ASN A 287 -65.49 18.01 22.99
N SER A 288 -66.28 17.50 22.03
CA SER A 288 -65.75 16.66 20.95
C SER A 288 -64.70 17.37 20.10
N TYR A 289 -64.91 18.67 19.82
CA TYR A 289 -63.93 19.48 19.11
C TYR A 289 -62.65 19.68 19.94
N SER A 290 -62.79 20.03 21.22
CA SER A 290 -61.64 20.20 22.14
C SER A 290 -60.81 18.92 22.28
N ASP A 291 -61.46 17.79 22.49
CA ASP A 291 -60.78 16.50 22.66
C ASP A 291 -60.06 16.09 21.38
N ARG A 292 -60.69 16.31 20.22
CA ARG A 292 -60.05 16.08 18.93
C ARG A 292 -58.82 16.97 18.72
N THR A 293 -58.93 18.27 18.98
CA THR A 293 -57.79 19.19 18.84
C THR A 293 -56.65 18.83 19.78
N ARG A 294 -56.95 18.44 21.03
CA ARG A 294 -55.92 17.98 21.97
C ARG A 294 -55.25 16.70 21.47
N SER A 295 -56.03 15.70 21.06
CA SER A 295 -55.50 14.44 20.55
C SER A 295 -54.64 14.63 19.29
N GLU A 296 -55.07 15.49 18.35
CA GLU A 296 -54.30 15.84 17.16
C GLU A 296 -52.98 16.54 17.53
N ALA A 297 -53.03 17.46 18.51
CA ALA A 297 -51.83 18.16 18.99
C ALA A 297 -50.85 17.22 19.72
N ASP A 298 -51.34 16.33 20.59
CA ASP A 298 -50.53 15.34 21.29
C ASP A 298 -49.86 14.39 20.30
N THR A 299 -50.63 13.91 19.31
CA THR A 299 -50.11 13.03 18.24
C THR A 299 -49.02 13.72 17.42
N TYR A 300 -49.23 15.00 17.09
CA TYR A 300 -48.23 15.79 16.37
C TYR A 300 -46.95 15.97 17.20
N SER A 301 -47.08 16.34 18.48
CA SER A 301 -45.96 16.48 19.41
C SER A 301 -45.15 15.19 19.56
N ASP A 302 -45.83 14.06 19.75
CA ASP A 302 -45.18 12.76 19.90
C ASP A 302 -44.44 12.35 18.63
N ARG A 303 -45.04 12.58 17.47
CA ARG A 303 -44.39 12.33 16.18
C ARG A 303 -43.14 13.19 16.01
N THR A 304 -43.21 14.49 16.28
CA THR A 304 -42.05 15.38 16.16
C THR A 304 -40.92 14.97 17.11
N ARG A 305 -41.25 14.59 18.35
CA ARG A 305 -40.24 14.09 19.30
C ARG A 305 -39.60 12.80 18.81
N SER A 306 -40.41 11.83 18.38
CA SER A 306 -39.92 10.56 17.86
C SER A 306 -39.04 10.73 16.62
N GLU A 307 -39.41 11.64 15.70
CA GLU A 307 -38.60 11.95 14.52
C GLU A 307 -37.27 12.62 14.91
N ALA A 308 -37.28 13.53 15.88
CA ALA A 308 -36.08 14.21 16.38
C ALA A 308 -35.13 13.26 17.14
N ASP A 309 -35.67 12.37 17.96
CA ASP A 309 -34.90 11.34 18.67
C ASP A 309 -34.27 10.37 17.67
N ALA A 310 -35.05 9.87 16.70
CA ALA A 310 -34.55 8.98 15.66
C ALA A 310 -33.45 9.63 14.80
N TYR A 311 -33.62 10.91 14.46
CA TYR A 311 -32.58 11.65 13.74
C TYR A 311 -31.30 11.78 14.56
N SER A 312 -31.43 12.15 15.85
CA SER A 312 -30.28 12.30 16.75
C SER A 312 -29.52 10.99 16.95
N ASP A 313 -30.23 9.89 17.14
CA ASP A 313 -29.63 8.56 17.30
C ASP A 313 -28.93 8.11 16.02
N ARG A 314 -29.52 8.38 14.86
CA ARG A 314 -28.90 8.09 13.57
C ARG A 314 -27.59 8.87 13.40
N THR A 315 -27.60 10.17 13.65
CA THR A 315 -26.38 10.99 13.54
C THR A 315 -25.30 10.54 14.50
N ARG A 316 -25.65 10.18 15.74
CA ARG A 316 -24.69 9.63 16.71
C ARG A 316 -24.11 8.30 16.23
N SER A 317 -24.97 7.39 15.78
CA SER A 317 -24.51 6.08 15.28
C SER A 317 -23.61 6.20 14.04
N GLU A 318 -23.92 7.11 13.12
CA GLU A 318 -23.09 7.37 11.94
C GLU A 318 -21.74 7.98 12.33
N ALA A 319 -21.73 8.90 13.30
CA ALA A 319 -20.49 9.49 13.82
C ALA A 319 -19.60 8.48 14.57
N ASP A 320 -20.20 7.65 15.42
CA ASP A 320 -19.49 6.59 16.14
C ASP A 320 -18.90 5.56 15.17
N ALA A 321 -19.67 5.13 14.17
CA ALA A 321 -19.20 4.22 13.12
C ALA A 321 -18.04 4.81 12.31
N TYR A 322 -18.10 6.11 11.98
CA TYR A 322 -17.01 6.79 11.28
C TYR A 322 -15.74 6.90 12.13
N SER A 323 -15.88 7.22 13.42
CA SER A 323 -14.79 7.27 14.39
C SER A 323 -14.12 5.90 14.54
N ASP A 324 -14.91 4.84 14.70
CA ASP A 324 -14.39 3.47 14.84
C ASP A 324 -13.66 3.01 13.58
N LYS A 325 -14.21 3.32 12.39
CA LYS A 325 -13.54 3.03 11.13
C LYS A 325 -12.19 3.73 11.02
N THR A 326 -12.14 5.03 11.35
CA THR A 326 -10.91 5.81 11.27
C THR A 326 -9.85 5.30 12.25
N ARG A 327 -10.26 4.89 13.46
CA ARG A 327 -9.36 4.26 14.42
C ARG A 327 -8.84 2.92 13.91
N ALA A 328 -9.71 2.07 13.38
CA ALA A 328 -9.31 0.77 12.83
C ALA A 328 -8.33 0.91 11.65
N ASP A 329 -8.58 1.86 10.75
CA ASP A 329 -7.69 2.16 9.62
C ASP A 329 -6.33 2.67 10.11
N ALA A 330 -6.32 3.55 11.13
CA ALA A 330 -5.10 4.06 11.74
C ALA A 330 -4.30 2.97 12.47
N ASP A 331 -4.97 2.10 13.22
CA ASP A 331 -4.34 0.97 13.92
C ASP A 331 -3.71 -0.01 12.93
N THR A 332 -4.42 -0.29 11.83
CA THR A 332 -3.91 -1.14 10.74
C THR A 332 -2.67 -0.53 10.10
N TYR A 333 -2.69 0.77 9.80
CA TYR A 333 -1.55 1.47 9.23
C TYR A 333 -0.34 1.47 10.17
N ALA A 334 -0.56 1.74 11.46
CA ALA A 334 0.48 1.69 12.48
C ALA A 334 1.08 0.29 12.59
N GLN A 335 0.25 -0.75 12.59
CA GLN A 335 0.70 -2.14 12.68
C GLN A 335 1.56 -2.54 11.48
N ASN A 336 1.15 -2.19 10.26
CA ASN A 336 1.93 -2.47 9.05
C ASN A 336 3.28 -1.75 9.09
N THR A 337 3.28 -0.47 9.48
CA THR A 337 4.52 0.32 9.60
C THR A 337 5.49 -0.30 10.62
N HIS A 338 4.98 -0.77 11.76
CA HIS A 338 5.79 -1.46 12.74
C HIS A 338 6.34 -2.80 12.22
N GLN A 339 5.52 -3.59 11.52
CA GLN A 339 5.97 -4.86 10.92
C GLN A 339 7.05 -4.67 9.86
N ASP A 340 6.91 -3.65 9.02
CA ASP A 340 7.90 -3.31 8.00
C ASP A 340 9.22 -2.86 8.65
N ALA A 341 9.14 -2.04 9.70
CA ALA A 341 10.30 -1.59 10.46
C ALA A 341 11.02 -2.74 11.17
N ASP A 342 10.26 -3.65 11.81
CA ASP A 342 10.80 -4.83 12.49
C ASP A 342 11.46 -5.78 11.47
N SER A 343 10.83 -5.98 10.32
CA SER A 343 11.37 -6.81 9.23
C SER A 343 12.67 -6.23 8.67
N TYR A 344 12.70 -4.92 8.44
CA TYR A 344 13.91 -4.22 8.00
C TYR A 344 15.02 -4.34 9.04
N SER A 345 14.72 -4.08 10.31
CA SER A 345 15.71 -4.21 11.39
C SER A 345 16.22 -5.64 11.53
N ALA A 346 15.36 -6.65 11.38
CA ALA A 346 15.76 -8.05 11.43
C ALA A 346 16.70 -8.40 10.27
N LYS A 347 16.39 -7.92 9.07
CA LYS A 347 17.23 -8.13 7.88
C LYS A 347 18.61 -7.49 8.04
N THR A 348 18.68 -6.25 8.51
CA THR A 348 19.96 -5.57 8.78
C THR A 348 20.80 -6.32 9.81
N ARG A 349 20.19 -6.81 10.90
CA ARG A 349 20.90 -7.63 11.90
C ARG A 349 21.41 -8.93 11.30
N GLN A 350 20.59 -9.62 10.53
CA GLN A 350 20.99 -10.88 9.87
C GLN A 350 22.16 -10.67 8.90
N ASP A 351 22.11 -9.61 8.10
CA ASP A 351 23.17 -9.32 7.13
C ASP A 351 24.48 -8.92 7.85
N ALA A 352 24.40 -8.17 8.95
CA ALA A 352 25.54 -7.87 9.81
C ALA A 352 26.14 -9.13 10.46
N ASP A 353 25.30 -10.02 10.99
CA ASP A 353 25.73 -11.30 11.58
C ASP A 353 26.41 -12.19 10.53
N ASN A 354 25.86 -12.23 9.31
CA ASN A 354 26.44 -13.00 8.20
C ASN A 354 27.79 -12.42 7.77
N TYR A 355 27.88 -11.10 7.61
CA TYR A 355 29.14 -10.44 7.29
C TYR A 355 30.20 -10.72 8.34
N SER A 356 29.86 -10.59 9.63
CA SER A 356 30.76 -10.91 10.74
C SER A 356 31.22 -12.37 10.68
N LYS A 357 30.32 -13.33 10.43
CA LYS A 357 30.66 -14.75 10.29
C LYS A 357 31.64 -15.00 9.13
N THR A 358 31.41 -14.38 7.98
CA THR A 358 32.32 -14.51 6.83
C THR A 358 33.70 -13.96 7.16
N GLN A 359 33.78 -12.77 7.76
CA GLN A 359 35.07 -12.19 8.16
C GLN A 359 35.81 -13.04 9.19
N HIS A 360 35.10 -13.64 10.15
CA HIS A 360 35.71 -14.58 11.08
C HIS A 360 36.21 -15.84 10.37
N ALA A 361 35.42 -16.43 9.46
CA ALA A 361 35.84 -17.61 8.72
C ALA A 361 37.07 -17.34 7.84
N ASP A 362 37.12 -16.19 7.16
CA ASP A 362 38.28 -15.78 6.35
C ASP A 362 39.53 -15.58 7.22
N ALA A 363 39.36 -14.97 8.41
CA ALA A 363 40.44 -14.79 9.37
C ALA A 363 40.96 -16.13 9.91
N ASP A 364 40.06 -17.05 10.28
CA ASP A 364 40.42 -18.39 10.76
C ASP A 364 41.16 -19.18 9.68
N GLN A 365 40.73 -19.07 8.41
CA GLN A 365 41.41 -19.68 7.28
C GLN A 365 42.82 -19.11 7.10
N TYR A 366 42.96 -17.78 7.10
CA TYR A 366 44.25 -17.13 6.97
C TYR A 366 45.20 -17.52 8.11
N GLU A 367 44.69 -17.57 9.35
CA GLU A 367 45.47 -18.02 10.50
C GLU A 367 45.98 -19.46 10.29
N SER A 368 45.11 -20.37 9.85
CA SER A 368 45.48 -21.77 9.56
C SER A 368 46.55 -21.86 8.46
N GLU A 369 46.43 -21.10 7.38
CA GLU A 369 47.43 -21.05 6.31
C GLU A 369 48.79 -20.56 6.82
N VAL A 370 48.80 -19.51 7.64
CA VAL A 370 50.03 -18.98 8.24
C VAL A 370 50.67 -20.00 9.18
N GLN A 371 49.88 -20.67 10.03
CA GLN A 371 50.37 -21.71 10.93
C GLN A 371 50.95 -22.90 10.15
N ASN A 372 50.27 -23.36 9.10
CA ASN A 372 50.76 -24.45 8.25
C ASN A 372 52.07 -24.08 7.55
N ARG A 373 52.17 -22.87 6.99
CA ARG A 373 53.39 -22.41 6.32
C ARG A 373 54.56 -22.26 7.29
N ALA A 374 54.29 -21.79 8.51
CA ALA A 374 55.29 -21.73 9.57
C ALA A 374 55.76 -23.14 9.97
N ALA A 375 54.83 -24.08 10.19
CA ALA A 375 55.15 -25.47 10.52
C ALA A 375 55.95 -26.17 9.40
N GLU A 376 55.61 -25.90 8.14
CA GLU A 376 56.33 -26.44 6.99
C GLU A 376 57.74 -25.85 6.87
N TYR A 377 57.89 -24.54 7.05
CA TYR A 377 59.19 -23.88 7.06
C TYR A 377 60.09 -24.43 8.17
N ASP A 378 59.55 -24.59 9.39
CA ASP A 378 60.26 -25.19 10.52
C ASP A 378 60.68 -26.63 10.22
N LYS A 379 59.78 -27.43 9.64
CA LYS A 379 60.06 -28.82 9.23
C LYS A 379 61.17 -28.88 8.19
N ASN A 380 61.11 -28.05 7.14
CA ASN A 380 62.11 -28.02 6.08
C ASN A 380 63.48 -27.59 6.62
N THR A 381 63.50 -26.58 7.49
CA THR A 381 64.74 -26.11 8.13
C THR A 381 65.36 -27.19 9.01
N ARG A 382 64.56 -27.88 9.84
CA ARG A 382 65.05 -29.02 10.64
C ARG A 382 65.56 -30.16 9.76
N SER A 383 64.81 -30.55 8.74
CA SER A 383 65.21 -31.63 7.83
C SER A 383 66.50 -31.31 7.06
N ALA A 384 66.66 -30.06 6.62
CA ALA A 384 67.88 -29.61 5.96
C ALA A 384 69.08 -29.64 6.92
N ALA A 385 68.89 -29.17 8.17
CA ALA A 385 69.91 -29.24 9.21
C ALA A 385 70.30 -30.69 9.55
N ASP A 386 69.32 -31.59 9.67
CA ASP A 386 69.56 -33.02 9.93
C ASP A 386 70.32 -33.68 8.78
N THR A 387 69.95 -33.37 7.53
CA THR A 387 70.64 -33.86 6.33
C THR A 387 72.08 -33.36 6.28
N TYR A 388 72.30 -32.07 6.54
CA TYR A 388 73.65 -31.50 6.61
C TYR A 388 74.48 -32.16 7.72
N ALA A 389 73.89 -32.37 8.90
CA ALA A 389 74.56 -33.04 10.00
C ALA A 389 74.90 -34.52 9.69
N GLN A 390 74.07 -35.21 8.89
CA GLN A 390 74.41 -36.55 8.37
C GLN A 390 75.56 -36.48 7.37
N GLN A 391 75.51 -35.59 6.39
CA GLN A 391 76.59 -35.43 5.40
C GLN A 391 77.94 -35.12 6.07
N VAL A 392 77.96 -34.26 7.09
CA VAL A 392 79.19 -33.97 7.84
C VAL A 392 79.70 -35.23 8.56
N ARG A 393 78.81 -36.01 9.18
CA ARG A 393 79.18 -37.28 9.83
C ARG A 393 79.73 -38.30 8.83
N ASP A 394 79.08 -38.47 7.69
CA ASP A 394 79.51 -39.41 6.65
C ASP A 394 80.86 -39.02 6.06
N ASN A 395 81.09 -37.72 5.82
CA ASN A 395 82.38 -37.20 5.37
C ASN A 395 83.49 -37.43 6.40
N LEU A 396 83.22 -37.16 7.68
CA LEU A 396 84.17 -37.42 8.76
C LEU A 396 84.51 -38.92 8.86
N GLN A 397 83.51 -39.79 8.69
CA GLN A 397 83.73 -41.24 8.70
C GLN A 397 84.55 -41.71 7.49
N ALA A 398 84.29 -41.15 6.30
CA ALA A 398 85.07 -41.43 5.10
C ALA A 398 86.52 -40.96 5.26
N GLN A 399 86.74 -39.74 5.76
CA GLN A 399 88.08 -39.23 6.08
C GLN A 399 88.79 -40.09 7.12
N SER A 400 88.08 -40.54 8.16
CA SER A 400 88.63 -41.46 9.16
C SER A 400 89.13 -42.76 8.54
N LYS A 401 88.36 -43.37 7.62
CA LYS A 401 88.79 -44.58 6.89
C LYS A 401 90.01 -44.34 6.01
N VAL A 402 90.09 -43.18 5.34
CA VAL A 402 91.27 -42.80 4.54
C VAL A 402 92.50 -42.67 5.44
N VAL A 403 92.36 -42.02 6.59
CA VAL A 403 93.45 -41.88 7.57
C VAL A 403 93.87 -43.25 8.10
N GLU A 404 92.93 -44.14 8.44
CA GLU A 404 93.22 -45.53 8.84
C GLU A 404 93.99 -46.30 7.75
N GLY A 405 93.55 -46.19 6.49
CA GLY A 405 94.25 -46.78 5.35
C GLY A 405 95.67 -46.24 5.18
N ASN A 406 95.85 -44.93 5.29
CA ASN A 406 97.18 -44.30 5.24
C ASN A 406 98.08 -44.77 6.38
N ILE A 407 97.54 -44.93 7.60
CA ILE A 407 98.27 -45.48 8.74
C ILE A 407 98.71 -46.93 8.45
N GLN A 408 97.85 -47.76 7.85
CA GLN A 408 98.20 -49.12 7.47
C GLN A 408 99.30 -49.15 6.40
N SER A 409 99.17 -48.34 5.35
CA SER A 409 100.20 -48.21 4.31
C SER A 409 101.53 -47.73 4.88
N LEU A 410 101.51 -46.75 5.79
CA LEU A 410 102.70 -46.28 6.51
C LEU A 410 103.33 -47.39 7.37
N LYS A 411 102.52 -48.19 8.08
CA LYS A 411 103.02 -49.34 8.84
C LYS A 411 103.65 -50.40 7.95
N GLN A 412 103.04 -50.67 6.80
CA GLN A 412 103.60 -51.62 5.83
C GLN A 412 104.90 -51.09 5.24
N PHE A 413 104.95 -49.82 4.85
CA PHE A 413 106.17 -49.15 4.42
C PHE A 413 107.26 -49.22 5.50
N GLU A 414 106.92 -48.98 6.77
CA GLU A 414 107.85 -49.10 7.88
C GLU A 414 108.35 -50.55 8.05
N ALA A 415 107.47 -51.55 7.95
CA ALA A 415 107.85 -52.96 8.05
C ALA A 415 108.79 -53.37 6.90
N GLU A 416 108.49 -52.98 5.66
CA GLU A 416 109.35 -53.21 4.50
C GLU A 416 110.68 -52.45 4.61
N TYR A 417 110.65 -51.21 5.08
CA TYR A 417 111.85 -50.41 5.33
C TYR A 417 112.74 -51.06 6.40
N ARG A 418 112.15 -51.51 7.52
CA ARG A 418 112.86 -52.26 8.57
C ARG A 418 113.41 -53.60 8.05
N ALA A 419 112.66 -54.31 7.21
CA ALA A 419 113.13 -55.55 6.60
C ALA A 419 114.34 -55.29 5.69
N ARG A 420 114.27 -54.30 4.79
CA ARG A 420 115.39 -53.88 3.93
C ARG A 420 116.59 -53.40 4.75
N LEU A 421 116.36 -52.65 5.82
CA LEU A 421 117.42 -52.22 6.72
C LEU A 421 118.08 -53.43 7.41
N THR A 422 117.28 -54.40 7.86
CA THR A 422 117.78 -55.62 8.48
C THR A 422 118.56 -56.47 7.49
N GLU A 423 118.08 -56.62 6.26
CA GLU A 423 118.76 -57.31 5.18
C GLU A 423 120.07 -56.61 4.79
N PHE A 424 120.05 -55.28 4.66
CA PHE A 424 121.26 -54.49 4.39
C PHE A 424 122.30 -54.65 5.51
N LEU A 425 121.89 -54.57 6.78
CA LEU A 425 122.77 -54.81 7.92
C LEU A 425 123.28 -56.27 7.95
N GLY A 426 122.45 -57.24 7.58
CA GLY A 426 122.82 -58.65 7.47
C GLY A 426 123.83 -58.91 6.35
N GLN A 427 123.64 -58.30 5.18
CA GLN A 427 124.61 -58.33 4.08
C GLN A 427 125.92 -57.67 4.49
N LEU A 428 125.87 -56.53 5.20
CA LEU A 428 127.07 -55.89 5.75
C LEU A 428 127.81 -56.82 6.72
N ALA A 429 127.09 -57.50 7.61
CA ALA A 429 127.67 -58.47 8.54
C ALA A 429 128.24 -59.71 7.84
N ALA A 430 127.57 -60.22 6.80
CA ALA A 430 128.04 -61.34 5.99
C ALA A 430 129.30 -60.96 5.18
N GLN A 431 129.36 -59.74 4.64
CA GLN A 431 130.52 -59.23 3.89
C GLN A 431 131.73 -59.04 4.82
N VAL A 432 131.51 -58.64 6.08
CA VAL A 432 132.56 -58.63 7.12
C VAL A 432 132.96 -60.06 7.53
N SER A 433 132.02 -61.01 7.56
CA SER A 433 132.31 -62.43 7.86
C SER A 433 133.05 -63.16 6.73
N GLU A 434 132.74 -62.88 5.46
CA GLU A 434 133.48 -63.40 4.30
C GLU A 434 134.90 -62.82 4.24
N SER A 435 135.10 -61.57 4.68
CA SER A 435 136.45 -61.03 4.91
C SER A 435 137.22 -61.85 5.95
N ASN A 436 136.57 -62.30 7.04
CA ASN A 436 137.21 -63.18 8.04
C ASN A 436 137.46 -64.60 7.50
N ASN A 437 136.62 -65.11 6.60
CA ASN A 437 136.80 -66.44 5.99
C ASN A 437 137.87 -66.44 4.89
N TYR A 438 138.05 -65.31 4.19
CA TYR A 438 139.19 -65.09 3.28
C TYR A 438 140.53 -64.98 4.01
N GLU A 439 140.54 -64.48 5.25
CA GLU A 439 141.73 -64.57 6.13
C GLU A 439 142.08 -66.01 6.54
N SER A 440 141.11 -66.93 6.52
CA SER A 440 141.31 -68.32 6.97
C SER A 440 141.83 -69.25 5.86
N GLN A 441 141.58 -68.97 4.57
CA GLN A 441 142.03 -69.80 3.45
C GLN A 441 143.40 -69.43 2.86
N THR A 442 144.03 -68.35 3.32
CA THR A 442 145.34 -67.88 2.80
C THR A 442 146.55 -68.41 3.59
N GLN A 443 146.35 -69.38 4.49
CA GLN A 443 147.45 -70.03 5.25
C GLN A 443 147.35 -71.56 5.25
N SER A 444 147.63 -72.23 4.14
CA SER A 444 148.15 -73.62 4.18
C SER A 444 148.66 -74.13 2.83
N GLU A 445 149.90 -73.77 2.50
CA GLU A 445 150.89 -74.56 1.75
C GLU A 445 152.24 -74.36 2.50
N PRO A 446 153.25 -75.27 2.48
CA PRO A 446 153.62 -76.14 1.35
C PRO A 446 154.26 -77.54 1.68
N GLN A 447 154.63 -78.26 0.60
CA GLN A 447 155.75 -79.23 0.40
C GLN A 447 155.64 -80.77 0.65
N ALA A 448 155.98 -81.50 -0.44
CA ALA A 448 156.60 -82.83 -0.64
C ALA A 448 155.86 -84.08 -0.07
N ASN A 449 155.68 -85.20 -0.79
CA ASN A 449 156.50 -85.92 -1.77
C ASN A 449 155.61 -86.89 -2.58
#